data_AF-A0A371GKZ1-F1
#
_entry.id   AF-A0A371GKZ1-F1
#
_cell.length_a   1.000
_cell.length_b   1.000
_cell.length_c   1.000
_cell.angle_alpha   90.00
_cell.angle_beta   90.00
_cell.angle_gamma   90.00
#
_symmetry.space_group_name_H-M   'P 1'
#
loop_
_entity.id
_entity.type
_entity.pdbx_description
1 polymer ?
#
loop_
_entity_poly.entity_id
_entity_poly.type
_entity_poly.pdbx_seq_one_letter_code
_entity_poly.pdbx_strand_id
1 'polypeptide(L)'
;MILLSAKRVVLFWAVNFPCAVQGTVFCQRKQLTHGCTNQKSKDYLVQDSCMLQHSEKALRRTLFLSVLVSTGVFPTLSSYGKTKSKNPYDENRLLQQNRRIQKENNAPEDFPNFIREGFQVKVVSSDNYVTSNSGLIYRDFVVGEGDCPKDGQQVTFHYVGYNESGRRIDSSYLQGTPAKIRMGNKALVPGFEEGISDMRPGGKRRIIIPPELGPPVGPSTFFSSKQFEVFDIELLSIQNCERRTIGFYSDVVCN
;
A
#
# COMPACT_ATOMS: atom_id res chain seq x y z
N MET A 1 8.69 -35.57 21.30
CA MET A 1 7.53 -34.65 21.29
C MET A 1 7.94 -33.40 22.06
N ILE A 2 7.90 -32.18 21.52
CA ILE A 2 6.75 -31.41 20.99
C ILE A 2 5.81 -31.07 22.17
N LEU A 3 5.53 -29.82 22.56
CA LEU A 3 5.82 -28.51 21.94
C LEU A 3 6.69 -27.59 22.83
N LEU A 4 7.46 -26.69 22.21
CA LEU A 4 7.82 -25.39 22.80
C LEU A 4 7.03 -24.29 22.08
N SER A 5 6.15 -23.58 22.80
CA SER A 5 5.30 -22.55 22.21
C SER A 5 6.06 -21.23 22.05
N ALA A 6 6.76 -21.10 20.92
CA ALA A 6 7.38 -19.84 20.52
C ALA A 6 6.30 -18.83 20.11
N LYS A 7 5.76 -18.07 21.09
CA LYS A 7 4.92 -16.89 20.83
C LYS A 7 5.76 -15.82 20.14
N ARG A 8 5.78 -15.89 18.80
CA ARG A 8 6.46 -14.96 17.91
C ARG A 8 5.74 -13.60 18.00
N VAL A 9 6.29 -12.66 18.78
CA VAL A 9 5.80 -11.28 18.88
C VAL A 9 6.17 -10.53 17.59
N VAL A 10 5.43 -10.83 16.52
CA VAL A 10 5.29 -9.94 15.39
C VAL A 10 4.37 -8.82 15.84
N LEU A 11 4.77 -7.56 15.71
CA LEU A 11 3.83 -6.45 15.83
C LEU A 11 2.90 -6.45 14.62
N PHE A 12 1.82 -7.22 14.72
CA PHE A 12 0.65 -7.00 13.87
C PHE A 12 0.08 -5.62 14.21
N TRP A 13 -0.02 -4.77 13.19
CA TRP A 13 -0.65 -3.45 13.27
C TRP A 13 -2.17 -3.64 13.34
N ALA A 14 -2.63 -4.06 14.52
CA ALA A 14 -3.98 -4.54 14.78
C ALA A 14 -4.93 -3.37 15.09
N VAL A 15 -5.46 -2.73 14.05
CA VAL A 15 -6.56 -1.78 14.17
C VAL A 15 -7.81 -2.53 14.64
N ASN A 16 -8.19 -2.36 15.90
CA ASN A 16 -9.44 -2.89 16.44
C ASN A 16 -10.64 -2.18 15.79
N PHE A 17 -11.32 -2.87 14.86
CA PHE A 17 -12.66 -2.48 14.43
C PHE A 17 -13.70 -3.04 15.42
N PRO A 18 -14.56 -2.21 16.04
CA PRO A 18 -15.67 -2.72 16.84
C PRO A 18 -16.70 -3.40 15.93
N CYS A 19 -17.14 -4.60 16.31
CA CYS A 19 -18.15 -5.36 15.56
C CYS A 19 -19.49 -4.61 15.53
N ALA A 20 -19.98 -4.27 14.33
CA ALA A 20 -21.37 -3.88 14.12
C ALA A 20 -22.28 -5.11 14.19
N VAL A 21 -23.38 -5.02 14.94
CA VAL A 21 -24.28 -6.14 15.21
C VAL A 21 -25.43 -6.20 14.19
N GLN A 22 -25.63 -7.42 13.65
CA GLN A 22 -26.84 -7.98 13.01
C GLN A 22 -27.89 -7.03 12.39
N GLY A 23 -28.10 -7.18 11.08
CA GLY A 23 -29.21 -6.56 10.33
C GLY A 23 -29.63 -7.37 9.11
N THR A 24 -30.19 -8.57 9.32
CA THR A 24 -30.66 -9.44 8.22
C THR A 24 -32.01 -9.01 7.69
N VAL A 25 -32.10 -8.60 6.42
CA VAL A 25 -33.37 -8.47 5.69
C VAL A 25 -33.35 -9.38 4.46
N PHE A 26 -34.27 -10.34 4.45
CA PHE A 26 -34.39 -11.38 3.42
C PHE A 26 -35.28 -10.87 2.28
N CYS A 27 -34.73 -10.65 1.08
CA CYS A 27 -35.52 -10.17 -0.05
C CYS A 27 -36.13 -11.33 -0.84
N GLN A 28 -37.37 -11.75 -0.47
CA GLN A 28 -38.14 -12.73 -1.24
C GLN A 28 -39.37 -12.14 -1.94
N ARG A 29 -39.70 -12.77 -3.08
CA ARG A 29 -40.64 -12.35 -4.12
C ARG A 29 -42.03 -12.94 -3.89
N LYS A 30 -43.10 -12.13 -3.99
CA LYS A 30 -44.45 -12.57 -4.41
C LYS A 30 -45.31 -11.42 -4.97
N GLN A 31 -46.43 -11.78 -5.60
CA GLN A 31 -47.25 -10.93 -6.49
C GLN A 31 -48.47 -10.31 -5.78
N LEU A 32 -49.13 -9.34 -6.45
CA LEU A 32 -50.59 -9.09 -6.59
C LEU A 32 -50.76 -7.66 -7.20
N THR A 33 -51.06 -7.45 -8.49
CA THR A 33 -52.35 -7.49 -9.24
C THR A 33 -53.20 -6.20 -9.27
N HIS A 34 -53.48 -5.73 -10.50
CA HIS A 34 -54.57 -4.83 -10.95
C HIS A 34 -54.64 -3.34 -10.51
N GLY A 35 -54.82 -2.47 -11.51
CA GLY A 35 -55.10 -1.02 -11.43
C GLY A 35 -55.05 -0.41 -12.85
N CYS A 36 -56.00 0.45 -13.24
CA CYS A 36 -56.33 0.70 -14.66
C CYS A 36 -56.10 2.13 -15.19
N THR A 37 -55.75 2.22 -16.48
CA THR A 37 -56.01 3.34 -17.44
C THR A 37 -55.29 4.70 -17.18
N ASN A 38 -55.14 5.64 -18.14
CA ASN A 38 -55.78 5.79 -19.47
C ASN A 38 -54.90 6.56 -20.51
N GLN A 39 -55.31 6.53 -21.78
CA GLN A 39 -54.84 7.32 -22.96
C GLN A 39 -53.43 6.95 -23.51
N LYS A 40 -53.17 6.97 -24.84
CA LYS A 40 -53.99 7.37 -26.01
C LYS A 40 -53.63 6.54 -27.28
N SER A 41 -54.58 6.45 -28.22
CA SER A 41 -54.47 5.90 -29.59
C SER A 41 -53.33 6.52 -30.42
N LYS A 42 -52.75 5.91 -31.47
CA LYS A 42 -53.05 4.72 -32.34
C LYS A 42 -51.68 4.24 -32.95
N ASP A 43 -51.48 3.23 -33.81
CA ASP A 43 -52.28 2.28 -34.63
C ASP A 43 -51.48 0.94 -34.77
N TYR A 44 -52.08 -0.26 -34.95
CA TYR A 44 -52.34 -1.00 -36.23
C TYR A 44 -51.15 -1.04 -37.23
N LEU A 45 -50.60 -2.20 -37.67
CA LEU A 45 -50.89 -3.65 -37.49
C LEU A 45 -49.53 -4.42 -37.40
N VAL A 46 -49.29 -5.37 -36.47
CA VAL A 46 -49.70 -6.80 -36.48
C VAL A 46 -49.01 -7.58 -37.62
N GLN A 47 -47.85 -8.24 -37.35
CA GLN A 47 -47.65 -9.66 -36.94
C GLN A 47 -47.09 -10.51 -38.12
N ASP A 48 -46.40 -11.65 -37.95
CA ASP A 48 -46.25 -12.50 -36.75
C ASP A 48 -44.83 -13.09 -36.55
N SER A 49 -44.51 -13.36 -35.28
CA SER A 49 -43.97 -14.62 -34.72
C SER A 49 -43.42 -15.69 -35.69
N CYS A 50 -42.15 -16.12 -35.61
CA CYS A 50 -41.65 -17.22 -34.73
C CYS A 50 -42.23 -18.63 -35.05
N MET A 51 -41.46 -19.74 -35.14
CA MET A 51 -40.06 -20.01 -34.75
C MET A 51 -39.46 -21.24 -35.51
N LEU A 52 -38.31 -21.77 -35.03
CA LEU A 52 -37.69 -23.13 -35.16
C LEU A 52 -38.50 -24.23 -35.92
N GLN A 53 -37.90 -25.15 -36.70
CA GLN A 53 -36.71 -25.97 -36.37
C GLN A 53 -36.12 -26.76 -37.59
N HIS A 54 -34.82 -27.09 -37.52
CA HIS A 54 -34.09 -28.24 -38.13
C HIS A 54 -34.36 -28.84 -39.55
N SER A 55 -33.25 -28.96 -40.30
CA SER A 55 -32.73 -30.19 -40.96
C SER A 55 -32.60 -30.26 -42.50
N GLU A 56 -31.39 -30.66 -42.91
CA GLU A 56 -30.96 -31.36 -44.14
C GLU A 56 -31.53 -31.01 -45.53
N LYS A 57 -30.60 -30.59 -46.40
CA LYS A 57 -30.19 -31.42 -47.56
C LYS A 57 -28.75 -31.13 -47.95
N ALA A 58 -28.00 -32.18 -48.28
CA ALA A 58 -26.60 -32.08 -48.69
C ALA A 58 -26.47 -31.92 -50.22
N LEU A 59 -25.50 -31.11 -50.66
CA LEU A 59 -24.89 -31.26 -51.98
C LEU A 59 -23.36 -31.22 -51.84
N ARG A 60 -22.67 -32.02 -52.65
CA ARG A 60 -21.24 -32.34 -52.51
C ARG A 60 -20.41 -31.74 -53.64
N ARG A 61 -19.11 -31.52 -53.33
CA ARG A 61 -17.99 -31.20 -54.25
C ARG A 61 -18.01 -29.75 -54.79
N THR A 62 -16.87 -29.12 -55.07
CA THR A 62 -15.48 -29.64 -55.18
C THR A 62 -14.50 -28.74 -54.41
N LEU A 63 -13.46 -29.30 -53.80
CA LEU A 63 -12.37 -28.50 -53.22
C LEU A 63 -11.38 -28.06 -54.32
N PHE A 64 -11.01 -26.78 -54.29
CA PHE A 64 -9.76 -26.29 -54.89
C PHE A 64 -8.89 -25.66 -53.79
N LEU A 65 -8.11 -26.49 -53.11
CA LEU A 65 -7.07 -26.05 -52.17
C LEU A 65 -5.78 -25.76 -52.94
N SER A 66 -5.70 -24.59 -53.57
CA SER A 66 -4.43 -24.03 -54.04
C SER A 66 -3.64 -23.44 -52.86
N VAL A 67 -3.23 -24.32 -51.93
CA VAL A 67 -2.29 -23.94 -50.85
C VAL A 67 -0.92 -23.69 -51.48
N LEU A 68 -0.70 -22.45 -51.90
CA LEU A 68 0.65 -21.96 -52.14
C LEU A 68 1.36 -21.95 -50.79
N VAL A 69 2.21 -22.96 -50.57
CA VAL A 69 3.18 -22.97 -49.47
C VAL A 69 4.28 -21.95 -49.81
N SER A 70 3.93 -20.67 -49.68
CA SER A 70 4.95 -19.63 -49.56
C SER A 70 5.67 -19.86 -48.23
N THR A 71 6.96 -20.17 -48.30
CA THR A 71 7.88 -20.13 -47.16
C THR A 71 8.17 -18.67 -46.78
N GLY A 72 7.08 -17.92 -46.51
CA GLY A 72 7.09 -16.57 -45.99
C GLY A 72 7.64 -16.59 -44.58
N VAL A 73 8.97 -16.50 -44.47
CA VAL A 73 9.64 -16.10 -43.23
C VAL A 73 9.19 -14.67 -42.98
N PHE A 74 8.08 -14.51 -42.24
CA PHE A 74 7.68 -13.22 -41.71
C PHE A 74 8.79 -12.77 -40.77
N PRO A 75 9.56 -11.70 -41.09
CA PRO A 75 10.50 -11.16 -40.12
C PRO A 75 9.65 -10.62 -38.98
N THR A 76 9.85 -11.15 -37.77
CA THR A 76 9.27 -10.58 -36.56
C THR A 76 9.89 -9.22 -36.34
N LEU A 77 9.26 -8.19 -36.91
CA LEU A 77 9.64 -6.79 -36.75
C LEU A 77 9.72 -6.49 -35.25
N SER A 78 10.94 -6.41 -34.74
CA SER A 78 11.19 -6.09 -33.34
C SER A 78 10.54 -4.75 -33.05
N SER A 79 9.52 -4.76 -32.19
CA SER A 79 8.77 -3.57 -31.81
C SER A 79 9.64 -2.70 -30.91
N TYR A 80 10.57 -1.98 -31.53
CA TYR A 80 11.45 -1.03 -30.86
C TYR A 80 10.62 0.19 -30.46
N GLY A 81 9.92 0.04 -29.34
CA GLY A 81 9.07 1.05 -28.75
C GLY A 81 9.89 2.29 -28.40
N LYS A 82 9.89 3.29 -29.28
CA LYS A 82 10.49 4.59 -29.03
C LYS A 82 9.91 5.14 -27.73
N THR A 83 10.75 5.24 -26.70
CA THR A 83 10.40 5.94 -25.47
C THR A 83 10.05 7.38 -25.82
N LYS A 84 8.85 7.83 -25.43
CA LYS A 84 8.52 9.25 -25.57
C LYS A 84 9.52 10.04 -24.73
N SER A 85 10.16 11.03 -25.35
CA SER A 85 10.93 12.02 -24.60
C SER A 85 10.02 12.65 -23.54
N LYS A 86 10.48 12.72 -22.29
CA LYS A 86 9.68 13.26 -21.19
C LYS A 86 9.37 14.72 -21.47
N ASN A 87 8.10 15.07 -21.36
CA ASN A 87 7.62 16.44 -21.50
C ASN A 87 7.65 17.14 -20.12
N PRO A 88 8.48 18.19 -19.91
CA PRO A 88 8.59 18.83 -18.60
C PRO A 88 7.30 19.47 -18.08
N TYR A 89 6.34 19.76 -18.96
CA TYR A 89 5.02 20.26 -18.56
C TYR A 89 4.19 19.20 -17.82
N ASP A 90 4.41 17.90 -18.08
CA ASP A 90 3.67 16.81 -17.45
C ASP A 90 4.16 16.56 -16.01
N GLU A 91 5.47 16.57 -15.75
CA GLU A 91 6.03 16.48 -14.39
C GLU A 91 5.53 17.62 -13.49
N ASN A 92 5.55 18.85 -13.99
CA ASN A 92 5.05 20.02 -13.26
C ASN A 92 3.56 19.92 -12.94
N ARG A 93 2.75 19.38 -13.87
CA ARG A 93 1.32 19.15 -13.66
C ARG A 93 1.07 18.08 -12.59
N LEU A 94 1.84 16.98 -12.60
CA LEU A 94 1.76 15.92 -11.59
C LEU A 94 2.16 16.45 -10.19
N LEU A 95 3.22 17.26 -10.09
CA LEU A 95 3.61 17.93 -8.84
C LEU A 95 2.51 18.87 -8.31
N GLN A 96 1.87 19.66 -9.19
CA GLN A 96 0.75 20.51 -8.78
C GLN A 96 -0.47 19.71 -8.32
N GLN A 97 -0.74 18.55 -8.93
CA GLN A 97 -1.82 17.65 -8.50
C GLN A 97 -1.50 17.00 -7.15
N ASN A 98 -0.29 16.46 -6.97
CA ASN A 98 0.17 15.87 -5.72
C ASN A 98 0.08 16.87 -4.56
N ARG A 99 0.56 18.11 -4.74
CA ARG A 99 0.48 19.17 -3.71
C ARG A 99 -0.97 19.53 -3.33
N ARG A 100 -1.93 19.45 -4.24
CA ARG A 100 -3.37 19.64 -3.92
C ARG A 100 -3.89 18.50 -3.05
N ILE A 101 -3.64 17.25 -3.45
CA ILE A 101 -4.04 16.05 -2.70
C ILE A 101 -3.38 16.03 -1.31
N GLN A 102 -2.11 16.41 -1.20
CA GLN A 102 -1.39 16.52 0.07
C GLN A 102 -2.00 17.60 0.98
N LYS A 103 -2.39 18.75 0.42
CA LYS A 103 -3.12 19.79 1.17
C LYS A 103 -4.50 19.33 1.64
N GLU A 104 -5.26 18.63 0.78
CA GLU A 104 -6.57 18.04 1.12
C GLU A 104 -6.44 16.97 2.22
N ASN A 105 -5.35 16.19 2.22
CA ASN A 105 -5.01 15.21 3.26
C ASN A 105 -4.47 15.83 4.56
N ASN A 106 -4.25 17.15 4.62
CA ASN A 106 -3.58 17.85 5.73
C ASN A 106 -2.17 17.31 6.02
N ALA A 107 -1.40 17.03 4.96
CA ALA A 107 0.02 16.69 5.06
C ALA A 107 0.85 17.91 5.54
N PRO A 108 2.01 17.67 6.18
CA PRO A 108 2.98 18.73 6.49
C PRO A 108 3.39 19.54 5.25
N GLU A 109 3.70 20.83 5.41
CA GLU A 109 4.03 21.71 4.28
C GLU A 109 5.32 21.31 3.54
N ASP A 110 6.29 20.73 4.24
CA ASP A 110 7.56 20.24 3.69
C ASP A 110 7.53 18.74 3.33
N PHE A 111 6.33 18.15 3.20
CA PHE A 111 6.15 16.73 2.88
C PHE A 111 6.66 16.40 1.46
N PRO A 112 7.41 15.29 1.29
CA PRO A 112 7.97 14.91 -0.01
C PRO A 112 6.91 14.62 -1.07
N ASN A 113 7.26 14.81 -2.33
CA ASN A 113 6.41 14.55 -3.49
C ASN A 113 6.91 13.34 -4.27
N PHE A 114 5.99 12.49 -4.73
CA PHE A 114 6.31 11.23 -5.41
C PHE A 114 5.79 11.25 -6.84
N ILE A 115 6.69 11.33 -7.82
CA ILE A 115 6.33 11.26 -9.25
C ILE A 115 6.56 9.82 -9.73
N ARG A 116 5.51 9.14 -10.17
CA ARG A 116 5.59 7.77 -10.71
C ARG A 116 5.91 7.81 -12.21
N GLU A 117 7.03 7.21 -12.60
CA GLU A 117 7.60 7.24 -13.94
C GLU A 117 7.72 5.81 -14.48
N GLY A 118 6.59 5.25 -14.90
CA GLY A 118 6.50 3.83 -15.26
C GLY A 118 6.67 2.94 -14.01
N PHE A 119 7.80 2.26 -13.91
CA PHE A 119 8.14 1.40 -12.76
C PHE A 119 9.02 2.08 -11.71
N GLN A 120 9.56 3.27 -11.98
CA GLN A 120 10.38 4.03 -11.03
C GLN A 120 9.54 5.12 -10.34
N VAL A 121 9.94 5.51 -9.13
CA VAL A 121 9.33 6.64 -8.41
C VAL A 121 10.42 7.65 -8.09
N LYS A 122 10.25 8.86 -8.63
CA LYS A 122 11.13 10.00 -8.38
C LYS A 122 10.65 10.73 -7.14
N VAL A 123 11.40 10.61 -6.05
CA VAL A 123 11.16 11.34 -4.80
C VAL A 123 11.68 12.77 -4.98
N VAL A 124 10.80 13.75 -4.85
CA VAL A 124 11.09 15.18 -4.89
C VAL A 124 10.95 15.73 -3.48
N SER A 125 12.08 16.03 -2.85
CA SER A 125 12.20 16.59 -1.50
C SER A 125 13.07 17.85 -1.52
N SER A 126 13.38 18.43 -0.36
CA SER A 126 14.29 19.59 -0.26
C SER A 126 15.74 19.15 -0.04
N ASP A 127 16.69 20.05 -0.29
CA ASP A 127 18.13 19.77 -0.25
C ASP A 127 18.68 19.37 1.15
N ASN A 128 17.83 19.40 2.17
CA ASN A 128 18.14 19.03 3.56
C ASN A 128 17.90 17.54 3.87
N TYR A 129 17.48 16.73 2.90
CA TYR A 129 17.30 15.29 3.07
C TYR A 129 18.58 14.53 2.66
N VAL A 130 18.99 13.58 3.49
CA VAL A 130 20.16 12.71 3.29
C VAL A 130 19.71 11.32 2.88
N THR A 131 20.39 10.71 1.90
CA THR A 131 20.12 9.34 1.45
C THR A 131 21.18 8.37 1.97
N SER A 132 20.74 7.33 2.69
CA SER A 132 21.56 6.22 3.15
C SER A 132 22.00 5.30 1.99
N ASN A 133 23.05 4.52 2.22
CA ASN A 133 23.50 3.46 1.31
C ASN A 133 22.43 2.38 1.06
N SER A 134 21.44 2.26 1.95
CA SER A 134 20.29 1.36 1.80
C SER A 134 19.19 1.90 0.87
N GLY A 135 19.24 3.19 0.52
CA GLY A 135 18.16 3.91 -0.15
C GLY A 135 17.12 4.53 0.81
N LEU A 136 17.25 4.37 2.13
CA LEU A 136 16.49 5.14 3.11
C LEU A 136 16.83 6.63 2.98
N ILE A 137 15.82 7.50 2.88
CA ILE A 137 16.03 8.96 2.83
C ILE A 137 15.50 9.56 4.13
N TYR A 138 16.24 10.46 4.79
CA TYR A 138 15.82 11.06 6.06
C TYR A 138 16.21 12.54 6.18
N ARG A 139 15.55 13.24 7.11
CA ARG A 139 15.85 14.61 7.51
C ARG A 139 15.63 14.79 9.00
N ASP A 140 16.64 15.30 9.70
CA ASP A 140 16.50 15.77 11.08
C ASP A 140 15.96 17.21 11.12
N PHE A 141 14.99 17.43 12.00
CA PHE A 141 14.48 18.75 12.39
C PHE A 141 15.03 19.16 13.77
N VAL A 142 15.23 18.16 14.64
CA VAL A 142 15.92 18.25 15.93
C VAL A 142 16.77 17.00 16.05
N VAL A 143 18.08 17.11 16.29
CA VAL A 143 18.97 15.94 16.36
C VAL A 143 18.77 15.15 17.67
N GLY A 144 18.46 15.86 18.77
CA GLY A 144 18.41 15.30 20.11
C GLY A 144 19.79 15.23 20.78
N GLU A 145 19.81 14.79 22.04
CA GLU A 145 21.01 14.74 22.90
C GLU A 145 21.13 13.37 23.59
N GLY A 146 22.36 13.01 23.97
CA GLY A 146 22.69 11.68 24.53
C GLY A 146 23.10 10.65 23.48
N ASP A 147 23.24 9.40 23.91
CA ASP A 147 23.68 8.27 23.07
C ASP A 147 22.63 7.85 22.03
N CYS A 148 23.09 7.27 20.92
CA CYS A 148 22.24 6.58 19.95
C CYS A 148 21.84 5.17 20.45
N PRO A 149 20.68 4.63 20.02
CA PRO A 149 20.24 3.29 20.41
C PRO A 149 21.22 2.17 20.04
N LYS A 150 21.29 1.15 20.90
CA LYS A 150 22.12 -0.06 20.73
C LYS A 150 21.24 -1.32 20.79
N ASP A 151 21.64 -2.39 20.11
CA ASP A 151 20.92 -3.66 20.10
C ASP A 151 20.58 -4.15 21.51
N GLY A 152 19.34 -4.63 21.69
CA GLY A 152 18.79 -5.06 22.96
C GLY A 152 18.18 -3.95 23.84
N GLN A 153 18.58 -2.68 23.67
CA GLN A 153 17.96 -1.56 24.39
C GLN A 153 16.51 -1.33 23.92
N GLN A 154 15.68 -0.75 24.79
CA GLN A 154 14.31 -0.35 24.47
C GLN A 154 14.25 1.13 24.12
N VAL A 155 13.82 1.45 22.89
CA VAL A 155 13.44 2.79 22.47
C VAL A 155 11.98 3.06 22.83
N THR A 156 11.69 4.26 23.30
CA THR A 156 10.33 4.80 23.46
C THR A 156 10.19 6.02 22.56
N PHE A 157 9.21 6.03 21.65
CA PHE A 157 9.06 7.09 20.65
C PHE A 157 7.59 7.37 20.32
N HIS A 158 7.32 8.61 19.93
CA HIS A 158 6.13 8.94 19.16
C HIS A 158 6.42 8.86 17.66
N TYR A 159 5.40 8.55 16.87
CA TYR A 159 5.43 8.60 15.43
C TYR A 159 4.08 8.98 14.82
N VAL A 160 4.11 9.46 13.58
CA VAL A 160 2.99 9.60 12.64
C VAL A 160 3.41 9.00 11.29
N GLY A 161 2.64 8.03 10.79
CA GLY A 161 2.90 7.41 9.48
C GLY A 161 1.99 7.96 8.39
N TYR A 162 2.52 8.13 7.18
CA TYR A 162 1.84 8.66 5.99
C TYR A 162 2.16 7.83 4.74
N ASN A 163 1.23 7.81 3.78
CA ASN A 163 1.48 7.26 2.43
C ASN A 163 2.02 8.34 1.46
N GLU A 164 2.36 7.94 0.22
CA GLU A 164 2.82 8.86 -0.86
C GLU A 164 1.91 10.09 -1.08
N SER A 165 0.60 9.96 -0.84
CA SER A 165 -0.39 11.03 -0.99
C SER A 165 -0.39 12.05 0.16
N GLY A 166 0.46 11.87 1.18
CA GLY A 166 0.43 12.65 2.41
C GLY A 166 -0.75 12.32 3.33
N ARG A 167 -1.49 11.23 3.07
CA ARG A 167 -2.57 10.78 3.94
C ARG A 167 -1.99 10.01 5.11
N ARG A 168 -2.28 10.47 6.34
CA ARG A 168 -1.92 9.75 7.57
C ARG A 168 -2.58 8.37 7.58
N ILE A 169 -1.79 7.33 7.83
CA ILE A 169 -2.21 5.93 7.91
C ILE A 169 -2.33 5.44 9.37
N ASP A 170 -1.43 5.85 10.25
CA ASP A 170 -1.48 5.58 11.70
C ASP A 170 -0.70 6.66 12.48
N SER A 171 -0.86 6.70 13.80
CA SER A 171 -0.14 7.59 14.70
C SER A 171 -0.26 7.12 16.15
N SER A 172 0.89 7.02 16.83
CA SER A 172 0.96 6.84 18.30
C SER A 172 0.12 7.85 19.09
N TYR A 173 -0.04 9.08 18.58
CA TYR A 173 -0.87 10.11 19.22
C TYR A 173 -2.37 9.79 19.14
N LEU A 174 -2.83 9.09 18.09
CA LEU A 174 -4.22 8.58 18.01
C LEU A 174 -4.43 7.38 18.94
N GLN A 175 -3.37 6.62 19.22
CA GLN A 175 -3.34 5.51 20.17
C GLN A 175 -3.15 5.97 21.63
N GLY A 176 -3.00 7.29 21.86
CA GLY A 176 -2.85 7.90 23.17
C GLY A 176 -1.58 7.54 23.95
N THR A 177 -0.65 6.78 23.36
CA THR A 177 0.54 6.24 24.06
C THR A 177 1.76 6.17 23.12
N PRO A 178 2.98 6.44 23.62
CA PRO A 178 4.20 6.22 22.84
C PRO A 178 4.42 4.74 22.52
N ALA A 179 4.98 4.46 21.34
CA ALA A 179 5.44 3.12 20.98
C ALA A 179 6.69 2.74 21.79
N LYS A 180 6.82 1.46 22.12
CA LYS A 180 7.99 0.89 22.84
C LYS A 180 8.48 -0.37 22.13
N ILE A 181 9.73 -0.36 21.66
CA ILE A 181 10.34 -1.45 20.88
C ILE A 181 11.75 -1.73 21.43
N ARG A 182 12.22 -2.98 21.34
CA ARG A 182 13.63 -3.32 21.56
C ARG A 182 14.38 -3.41 20.24
N MET A 183 15.50 -2.71 20.13
CA MET A 183 16.34 -2.68 18.93
C MET A 183 17.05 -4.02 18.69
N GLY A 184 17.38 -4.33 17.45
CA GLY A 184 18.14 -5.52 17.04
C GLY A 184 17.31 -6.80 16.96
N ASN A 185 16.02 -6.75 17.31
CA ASN A 185 15.13 -7.92 17.31
C ASN A 185 14.36 -8.15 15.99
N LYS A 186 14.44 -7.20 15.04
CA LYS A 186 13.75 -7.25 13.74
C LYS A 186 12.23 -7.36 13.83
N ALA A 187 11.64 -6.75 14.86
CA ALA A 187 10.19 -6.62 15.02
C ALA A 187 9.62 -5.35 14.34
N LEU A 188 10.48 -4.44 13.88
CA LEU A 188 10.12 -3.26 13.10
C LEU A 188 10.30 -3.49 11.59
N VAL A 189 9.75 -2.56 10.81
CA VAL A 189 10.02 -2.43 9.38
C VAL A 189 11.50 -2.04 9.18
N PRO A 190 12.28 -2.68 8.28
CA PRO A 190 13.73 -2.49 8.19
C PRO A 190 14.19 -1.03 8.11
N GLY A 191 13.58 -0.22 7.23
CA GLY A 191 13.94 1.20 7.10
C GLY A 191 13.54 2.07 8.30
N PHE A 192 12.61 1.60 9.14
CA PHE A 192 12.22 2.26 10.38
C PHE A 192 13.19 1.93 11.52
N GLU A 193 13.67 0.68 11.59
CA GLU A 193 14.71 0.28 12.55
C GLU A 193 16.06 0.91 12.21
N GLU A 194 16.43 0.98 10.92
CA GLU A 194 17.58 1.76 10.43
C GLU A 194 17.43 3.24 10.79
N GLY A 195 16.29 3.86 10.44
CA GLY A 195 16.05 5.30 10.62
C GLY A 195 16.01 5.83 12.05
N ILE A 196 15.90 4.94 13.05
CA ILE A 196 16.01 5.26 14.49
C ILE A 196 17.43 4.97 15.03
N SER A 197 18.22 4.12 14.37
CA SER A 197 19.49 3.59 14.93
C SER A 197 20.55 4.65 15.26
N ASP A 198 20.55 5.79 14.56
CA ASP A 198 21.44 6.92 14.77
C ASP A 198 20.75 8.16 15.39
N MET A 199 19.42 8.12 15.61
CA MET A 199 18.71 9.19 16.33
C MET A 199 19.16 9.29 17.80
N ARG A 200 18.91 10.44 18.44
CA ARG A 200 19.17 10.66 19.87
C ARG A 200 17.88 11.04 20.61
N PRO A 201 17.77 10.80 21.93
CA PRO A 201 16.66 11.26 22.76
C PRO A 201 16.35 12.76 22.58
N GLY A 202 15.06 13.11 22.51
CA GLY A 202 14.57 14.43 22.14
C GLY A 202 14.61 14.73 20.63
N GLY A 203 15.20 13.85 19.81
CA GLY A 203 15.34 14.02 18.37
C GLY A 203 14.00 13.89 17.62
N LYS A 204 13.83 14.72 16.59
CA LYS A 204 12.66 14.75 15.69
C LYS A 204 13.13 14.64 14.25
N ARG A 205 12.73 13.55 13.58
CA ARG A 205 13.20 13.15 12.25
C ARG A 205 12.01 12.78 11.36
N ARG A 206 12.07 13.13 10.08
CA ARG A 206 11.27 12.46 9.03
C ARG A 206 12.12 11.43 8.33
N ILE A 207 11.60 10.23 8.18
CA ILE A 207 12.16 9.20 7.30
C ILE A 207 11.20 8.91 6.15
N ILE A 208 11.77 8.58 4.99
CA ILE A 208 11.09 8.20 3.76
C ILE A 208 11.62 6.81 3.39
N ILE A 209 10.81 5.79 3.66
CA ILE A 209 11.18 4.39 3.51
C ILE A 209 10.86 3.96 2.06
N PRO A 210 11.84 3.48 1.28
CA PRO A 210 11.59 2.90 -0.03
C PRO A 210 10.89 1.53 0.08
N PRO A 211 10.16 1.08 -0.96
CA PRO A 211 9.41 -0.18 -0.94
C PRO A 211 10.24 -1.45 -0.67
N GLU A 212 11.56 -1.36 -0.80
CA GLU A 212 12.55 -2.43 -0.54
C GLU A 212 12.88 -2.57 0.95
N LEU A 213 12.75 -1.49 1.71
CA LEU A 213 12.95 -1.43 3.17
C LEU A 213 11.62 -1.34 3.96
N GLY A 214 10.49 -1.28 3.23
CA GLY A 214 9.14 -1.16 3.76
C GLY A 214 8.53 -2.47 4.29
N PRO A 215 7.27 -2.44 4.74
CA PRO A 215 6.54 -3.60 5.22
C PRO A 215 6.25 -4.61 4.09
N PRO A 216 6.00 -5.90 4.44
CA PRO A 216 5.55 -6.88 3.46
C PRO A 216 4.18 -6.51 2.88
N VAL A 217 4.00 -6.79 1.58
CA VAL A 217 2.77 -6.53 0.83
C VAL A 217 2.07 -7.83 0.46
N GLY A 218 0.74 -7.83 0.44
CA GLY A 218 -0.07 -9.00 0.07
C GLY A 218 -1.47 -9.04 0.70
N PRO A 219 -2.30 -10.06 0.39
CA PRO A 219 -3.72 -10.09 0.75
C PRO A 219 -4.05 -10.10 2.25
N SER A 220 -3.08 -10.46 3.09
CA SER A 220 -3.19 -10.48 4.56
C SER A 220 -2.47 -9.30 5.25
N THR A 221 -2.12 -8.27 4.49
CA THR A 221 -1.37 -7.09 4.96
C THR A 221 -2.17 -5.82 4.72
N PHE A 222 -1.80 -4.72 5.38
CA PHE A 222 -2.44 -3.42 5.19
C PHE A 222 -2.17 -2.81 3.79
N PHE A 223 -1.08 -3.21 3.13
CA PHE A 223 -0.62 -2.61 1.87
C PHE A 223 -0.81 -3.55 0.68
N SER A 224 -1.76 -3.20 -0.19
CA SER A 224 -2.08 -3.95 -1.41
C SER A 224 -0.99 -3.91 -2.49
N SER A 225 -0.04 -2.98 -2.40
CA SER A 225 1.04 -2.79 -3.37
C SER A 225 2.26 -2.13 -2.73
N LYS A 226 3.45 -2.38 -3.30
CA LYS A 226 4.67 -1.63 -2.98
C LYS A 226 4.49 -0.13 -3.23
N GLN A 227 4.90 0.68 -2.27
CA GLN A 227 4.84 2.14 -2.29
C GLN A 227 5.93 2.70 -1.36
N PHE A 228 6.20 4.01 -1.45
CA PHE A 228 6.99 4.71 -0.43
C PHE A 228 6.12 5.04 0.79
N GLU A 229 6.73 5.01 1.97
CA GLU A 229 6.08 5.36 3.23
C GLU A 229 6.89 6.45 3.93
N VAL A 230 6.21 7.39 4.59
CA VAL A 230 6.84 8.53 5.26
C VAL A 230 6.45 8.51 6.73
N PHE A 231 7.42 8.58 7.62
CA PHE A 231 7.19 8.60 9.06
C PHE A 231 7.87 9.82 9.69
N ASP A 232 7.08 10.61 10.40
CA ASP A 232 7.58 11.62 11.34
C ASP A 232 7.74 10.94 12.70
N ILE A 233 8.94 11.00 13.27
CA ILE A 233 9.35 10.27 14.48
C ILE A 233 9.90 11.26 15.50
N GLU A 234 9.51 11.09 16.76
CA GLU A 234 10.02 11.81 17.93
C GLU A 234 10.52 10.79 18.96
N LEU A 235 11.84 10.65 19.08
CA LEU A 235 12.47 9.69 19.98
C LEU A 235 12.49 10.27 21.40
N LEU A 236 11.71 9.70 22.32
CA LEU A 236 11.54 10.24 23.68
C LEU A 236 12.64 9.77 24.63
N SER A 237 12.95 8.47 24.64
CA SER A 237 13.95 7.89 25.53
C SER A 237 14.49 6.55 25.05
N ILE A 238 15.65 6.18 25.60
CA ILE A 238 16.31 4.89 25.44
C ILE A 238 16.52 4.29 26.84
N GLN A 239 16.18 3.02 27.03
CA GLN A 239 16.32 2.29 28.29
C GLN A 239 17.20 1.06 28.12
N ASN A 240 18.02 0.76 29.13
CA ASN A 240 18.85 -0.44 29.14
C ASN A 240 18.04 -1.65 29.60
N CYS A 241 17.99 -2.70 28.78
CA CYS A 241 17.19 -3.90 29.06
C CYS A 241 18.08 -5.11 29.38
N GLU A 242 17.88 -5.69 30.56
CA GLU A 242 18.62 -6.84 31.05
C GLU A 242 17.71 -8.06 31.17
N ARG A 243 18.19 -9.23 30.73
CA ARG A 243 17.49 -10.49 30.99
C ARG A 243 17.80 -10.96 32.40
N ARG A 244 16.78 -10.95 33.27
CA ARG A 244 16.87 -11.43 34.66
C ARG A 244 16.28 -12.81 34.75
N THR A 245 17.07 -13.76 35.26
CA THR A 245 16.66 -15.16 35.44
C THR A 245 16.53 -15.46 36.93
N ILE A 246 15.35 -15.92 37.36
CA ILE A 246 15.03 -16.27 38.74
C ILE A 246 14.55 -17.73 38.75
N GLY A 247 15.41 -18.64 39.19
CA GLY A 247 15.18 -20.08 39.06
C GLY A 247 14.99 -20.49 37.59
N PHE A 248 13.81 -21.02 37.28
CA PHE A 248 13.44 -21.46 35.91
C PHE A 248 12.77 -20.37 35.06
N TYR A 249 12.49 -19.19 35.62
CA TYR A 249 11.84 -18.08 34.90
C TYR A 249 12.88 -17.10 34.40
N SER A 250 12.74 -16.62 33.16
CA SER A 250 13.52 -15.49 32.65
C SER A 250 12.59 -14.40 32.12
N ASP A 251 12.75 -13.18 32.62
CA ASP A 251 12.09 -11.99 32.10
C ASP A 251 13.15 -10.97 31.63
N VAL A 252 12.73 -9.92 30.92
CA VAL A 252 13.63 -8.84 30.45
C VAL A 252 13.12 -7.51 30.99
N VAL A 253 13.80 -7.00 32.01
CA VAL A 253 13.48 -5.74 32.70
C VAL A 253 14.27 -4.62 32.05
N CYS A 254 13.64 -3.47 31.81
CA CYS A 254 14.31 -2.28 31.28
C CYS A 254 14.29 -1.16 32.32
N ASN A 255 15.45 -0.51 32.50
CA ASN A 255 15.65 0.67 33.34
C ASN A 255 15.98 1.87 32.44
#